data_AF-R2QFL6-F1
#
_entry.id   AF-R2QFL6-F1
#
_cell.length_a   1.000
_cell.length_b   1.000
_cell.length_c   1.000
_cell.angle_alpha   90.00
_cell.angle_beta   90.00
_cell.angle_gamma   90.00
#
_symmetry.space_group_name_H-M   'P 1'
#
loop_
_entity.id
_entity.type
_entity.pdbx_description
1 polymer ?
#
loop_
_entity_poly.entity_id
_entity_poly.type
_entity_poly.pdbx_seq_one_letter_code
_entity_poly.pdbx_strand_id
1 'polypeptide(L)' 'MGQESETEQEVAKSPIENTQVAPVPENVEAADTVSGASTNGRERGQKNREWNEQLGDPNLTPEERQGIIQEKKNYNRNNH' A
#
# COMPACT_ATOMS: atom_id res chain seq x y z
N MET A 1 37.77 -17.12 -28.38
CA MET A 1 37.60 -18.58 -28.48
C MET A 1 37.86 -19.13 -27.08
N GLY A 2 37.05 -19.98 -26.43
CA GLY A 2 35.61 -20.30 -26.51
C GLY A 2 34.91 -19.82 -25.21
N GLN A 3 33.58 -19.91 -24.98
CA GLN A 3 32.75 -21.13 -24.79
C GLN A 3 33.26 -21.98 -23.60
N GLU A 4 32.46 -22.52 -22.65
CA GLU A 4 31.02 -22.86 -22.56
C GLU A 4 30.59 -22.97 -21.06
N SER A 5 29.41 -22.47 -20.64
CA SER A 5 28.11 -23.17 -20.34
C SER A 5 28.01 -24.00 -19.03
N GLU A 6 26.96 -23.68 -18.23
CA GLU A 6 25.96 -24.54 -17.52
C GLU A 6 26.41 -25.85 -16.79
N THR A 7 25.78 -26.38 -15.72
CA THR A 7 24.38 -26.30 -15.23
C THR A 7 24.26 -26.70 -13.72
N GLU A 8 23.29 -26.09 -13.02
CA GLU A 8 22.32 -26.66 -12.04
C GLU A 8 22.61 -27.58 -10.80
N GLN A 9 21.77 -27.33 -9.77
CA GLN A 9 21.20 -28.23 -8.72
C GLN A 9 22.01 -28.62 -7.44
N GLU A 10 21.76 -27.88 -6.34
CA GLU A 10 21.51 -28.35 -4.93
C GLU A 10 22.62 -29.13 -4.15
N VAL A 11 22.50 -29.71 -2.93
CA VAL A 11 21.36 -30.13 -2.05
C VAL A 11 21.49 -29.71 -0.55
N ALA A 12 20.40 -29.19 0.03
CA ALA A 12 20.06 -28.96 1.46
C ALA A 12 21.02 -29.39 2.61
N LYS A 13 21.33 -28.45 3.53
CA LYS A 13 21.35 -28.64 5.02
C LYS A 13 21.01 -27.33 5.75
N SER A 14 20.05 -27.36 6.66
CA SER A 14 19.61 -26.21 7.47
C SER A 14 20.65 -25.77 8.52
N PRO A 15 20.67 -24.47 8.87
CA PRO A 15 20.51 -24.11 10.27
C PRO A 15 19.46 -22.99 10.46
N ILE A 16 18.55 -23.19 11.41
CA ILE A 16 17.63 -22.16 11.94
C ILE A 16 18.29 -21.57 13.20
N GLU A 17 17.79 -20.41 13.66
CA GLU A 17 18.23 -19.65 14.85
C GLU A 17 19.52 -18.83 14.59
N ASN A 18 19.44 -17.53 14.30
CA ASN A 18 18.73 -16.56 15.13
C ASN A 18 18.27 -15.32 14.31
N THR A 19 17.19 -15.48 13.54
CA THR A 19 16.52 -14.34 12.91
C THR A 19 15.87 -13.50 14.00
N GLN A 20 16.51 -12.38 14.35
CA GLN A 20 15.88 -11.33 15.14
C GLN A 20 14.83 -10.61 14.26
N VAL A 21 13.69 -11.29 14.03
CA VAL A 21 12.44 -10.62 13.70
C VAL A 21 12.09 -9.77 14.91
N ALA A 22 12.44 -8.47 14.82
CA ALA A 22 11.81 -7.49 15.67
C ALA A 22 10.29 -7.70 15.57
N PRO A 23 9.54 -7.71 16.68
CA PRO A 23 8.09 -7.80 16.60
C PRO A 23 7.61 -6.60 15.81
N VAL A 24 7.15 -6.85 14.58
CA VAL A 24 6.22 -5.95 13.90
C VAL A 24 5.07 -5.80 14.88
N PRO A 25 4.82 -4.61 15.45
CA PRO A 25 3.74 -4.48 16.40
C PRO A 25 2.45 -4.90 15.70
N GLU A 26 1.79 -5.90 16.27
CA GLU A 26 0.45 -6.35 15.88
C GLU A 26 -0.57 -5.28 16.30
N ASN A 27 -0.42 -4.08 15.73
CA ASN A 27 -1.40 -3.03 15.76
C ASN A 27 -2.11 -3.04 14.41
N VAL A 28 -2.82 -4.15 14.15
CA VAL A 28 -3.94 -4.14 13.21
C VAL A 28 -5.16 -3.56 13.94
N GLU A 29 -4.99 -2.38 14.57
CA GLU A 29 -6.13 -1.52 14.87
C GLU A 29 -6.61 -0.97 13.53
N ALA A 30 -7.51 -1.74 12.92
CA ALA A 30 -8.17 -1.40 11.67
C ALA A 30 -9.15 -0.22 11.88
N ALA A 31 -8.59 0.96 12.11
CA ALA A 31 -9.19 2.28 11.91
C ALA A 31 -10.62 2.48 12.47
N ASP A 32 -10.84 2.21 13.76
CA ASP A 32 -12.08 2.60 14.45
C ASP A 32 -12.07 4.06 14.99
N THR A 33 -11.19 4.91 14.44
CA THR A 33 -11.12 6.34 14.78
C THR A 33 -12.30 7.16 14.22
N VAL A 34 -13.30 6.51 13.62
CA VAL A 34 -14.50 7.16 13.03
C VAL A 34 -15.59 7.44 14.10
N SER A 35 -15.38 7.06 15.37
CA SER A 35 -16.35 7.25 16.46
C SER A 35 -16.55 8.72 16.92
N GLY A 36 -15.84 9.69 16.31
CA GLY A 36 -15.98 11.13 16.62
C GLY A 36 -16.12 12.05 15.41
N ALA A 37 -16.17 11.52 14.18
CA ALA A 37 -16.30 12.35 12.98
C ALA A 37 -17.77 12.68 12.69
N SER A 38 -18.13 13.97 12.69
CA SER A 38 -19.39 14.47 12.14
C SER A 38 -19.64 13.90 10.73
N THR A 39 -20.90 13.78 10.29
CA THR A 39 -21.28 13.14 9.01
C THR A 39 -20.37 13.53 7.83
N ASN A 40 -20.13 14.84 7.64
CA ASN A 40 -19.25 15.36 6.59
C ASN A 40 -17.79 14.85 6.68
N GLY A 41 -17.25 14.69 7.89
CA GLY A 41 -15.93 14.11 8.13
C GLY A 41 -15.87 12.61 7.82
N ARG A 42 -16.96 11.87 8.06
CA ARG A 42 -17.08 10.44 7.70
C ARG A 42 -17.14 10.26 6.18
N GLU A 43 -17.92 11.08 5.49
CA GLU A 43 -17.99 11.09 4.01
C GLU A 43 -16.65 11.47 3.38
N ARG A 44 -15.98 12.52 3.90
CA ARG A 44 -14.64 12.91 3.46
C ARG A 44 -13.60 11.82 3.72
N GLY A 45 -13.74 11.05 4.80
CA GLY A 45 -12.92 9.87 5.08
C GLY A 45 -13.13 8.74 4.07
N GLN A 46 -14.39 8.41 3.75
CA GLN A 46 -14.73 7.39 2.75
C GLN A 46 -14.20 7.73 1.36
N LYS A 47 -14.42 8.96 0.87
CA LYS A 47 -13.89 9.39 -0.43
C LYS A 47 -12.35 9.39 -0.49
N ASN A 48 -11.68 9.78 0.59
CA ASN A 48 -10.21 9.67 0.67
C ASN A 48 -9.70 8.23 0.64
N ARG A 49 -10.45 7.26 1.21
CA ARG A 49 -10.13 5.82 1.11
C ARG A 49 -10.31 5.32 -0.33
N GLU A 50 -11.46 5.61 -0.94
CA GLU A 50 -11.80 5.21 -2.31
C GLU A 50 -10.76 5.69 -3.35
N TRP A 51 -10.29 6.94 -3.24
CA TRP A 51 -9.19 7.43 -4.09
C TRP A 51 -7.83 6.80 -3.75
N ASN A 52 -7.54 6.46 -2.49
CA ASN A 52 -6.31 5.76 -2.15
C ASN A 52 -6.28 4.33 -2.72
N GLU A 53 -7.43 3.64 -2.74
CA GLU A 53 -7.58 2.31 -3.33
C GLU A 53 -7.32 2.36 -4.85
N GLN A 54 -7.92 3.32 -5.56
CA GLN A 54 -7.64 3.54 -6.98
C GLN A 54 -6.17 3.91 -7.25
N LEU A 55 -5.56 4.76 -6.42
CA LEU A 55 -4.14 5.09 -6.51
C LEU A 55 -3.22 3.91 -6.12
N GLY A 56 -3.76 2.86 -5.50
CA GLY A 56 -3.07 1.61 -5.23
C GLY A 56 -2.94 0.70 -6.46
N ASP A 57 -3.76 0.91 -7.50
CA ASP A 57 -3.75 0.07 -8.71
C ASP A 57 -2.44 0.28 -9.51
N PRO A 58 -1.65 -0.78 -9.75
CA PRO A 58 -0.43 -0.71 -10.57
C PRO A 58 -0.71 -0.56 -12.07
N ASN A 59 -1.93 -0.84 -12.54
CA ASN A 59 -2.33 -0.70 -13.94
C ASN A 59 -2.79 0.71 -14.29
N LEU A 60 -3.03 1.57 -13.29
CA LEU A 60 -3.53 2.92 -13.48
C LEU A 60 -2.50 3.77 -14.24
N THR A 61 -2.90 4.39 -15.36
CA THR A 61 -1.98 5.21 -16.16
C THR A 61 -1.49 6.43 -15.35
N PRO A 62 -0.32 7.02 -15.70
CA PRO A 62 0.15 8.24 -15.05
C PRO A 62 -0.86 9.39 -15.12
N GLU A 63 -1.61 9.50 -16.22
CA GLU A 63 -2.61 10.55 -16.44
C GLU A 63 -3.85 10.35 -15.54
N GLU A 64 -4.41 9.15 -15.47
CA GLU A 64 -5.49 8.82 -14.54
C GLU A 64 -5.05 9.03 -13.07
N ARG A 65 -3.82 8.61 -12.73
CA ARG A 65 -3.22 8.83 -11.42
C ARG A 65 -3.14 10.31 -11.06
N GLN A 66 -2.74 11.17 -11.99
CA GLN A 66 -2.75 12.62 -11.78
C GLN A 66 -4.17 13.20 -11.70
N GLY A 67 -5.11 12.70 -12.51
CA GLY A 67 -6.53 13.08 -12.45
C GLY A 67 -7.13 12.85 -11.08
N ILE A 68 -6.97 11.64 -10.53
CA ILE A 68 -7.45 11.27 -9.19
C ILE A 68 -6.77 12.11 -8.09
N ILE A 69 -5.47 12.37 -8.19
CA ILE A 69 -4.75 13.24 -7.24
C ILE A 69 -5.30 14.67 -7.26
N GLN A 70 -5.58 15.22 -8.44
CA GLN A 70 -6.14 16.57 -8.61
C GLN A 70 -7.58 16.64 -8.08
N GLU A 71 -8.42 15.66 -8.39
CA GLU A 71 -9.81 15.58 -7.91
C GLU A 71 -9.86 15.49 -6.38
N LYS A 72 -9.10 14.55 -5.80
CA LYS A 72 -8.93 14.39 -4.34
C LYS A 72 -8.48 15.69 -3.69
N LYS A 73 -7.51 16.39 -4.28
CA LYS A 73 -6.98 17.67 -3.77
C LYS A 73 -8.03 18.78 -3.84
N ASN A 74 -8.81 18.85 -4.91
CA ASN A 74 -9.88 19.84 -5.08
C ASN A 74 -11.01 19.60 -4.08
N TYR A 75 -11.47 18.36 -3.92
CA TYR A 75 -12.52 18.00 -2.96
C TYR A 75 -12.11 18.29 -1.51
N ASN A 76 -10.89 17.89 -1.10
CA ASN A 76 -10.41 18.18 0.26
C ASN A 76 -10.19 19.69 0.52
N ARG A 77 -9.93 20.50 -0.52
CA ARG A 77 -9.86 21.96 -0.42
C ARG A 77 -11.24 22.61 -0.29
N ASN A 78 -12.22 22.13 -1.05
CA ASN A 78 -13.54 22.75 -1.12
C ASN A 78 -14.49 22.26 -0.01
N ASN A 79 -14.18 21.14 0.64
CA ASN A 79 -14.94 20.57 1.75
C ASN A 79 -14.16 20.70 3.08
N HIS A 80 -13.86 21.95 3.44
CA HIS A 80 -13.09 22.34 4.63
C HIS A 80 -13.86 23.39 5.47
#